data_AF-A0A7C6YCE5-F1
#
_entry.id   AF-A0A7C6YCE5-F1
#
_cell.length_a   1.000
_cell.length_b   1.000
_cell.length_c   1.000
_cell.angle_alpha   90.00
_cell.angle_beta   90.00
_cell.angle_gamma   90.00
#
_symmetry.space_group_name_H-M   'P 1'
#
loop_
_entity.id
_entity.type
_entity.pdbx_description
1 polymer ?
#
loop_
_entity_poly.entity_id
_entity_poly.type
_entity_poly.pdbx_seq_one_letter_code
_entity_poly.pdbx_strand_id
1 'polypeptide(L)'
;MELKNMTNQELRDLISAAQAELKSRTTTTTELAKPRTMDSMFHSERYNGGWAKLVTGVDRSKVNGFSILGDFIKIDEPHFWKNGELVLDCDIKGSRKHPVKHYTLLQYFDGELHVIARAEDTKSWAVKLWDAIEAAREVEN
;
A
#
# COMPACT_ATOMS: atom_id res chain seq x y z
N MET A 1 19.81 12.67 -39.10
CA MET A 1 20.99 13.33 -38.51
C MET A 1 21.89 12.21 -38.00
N GLU A 2 23.14 12.11 -38.49
CA GLU A 2 24.03 11.02 -38.08
C GLU A 2 24.88 11.42 -36.87
N LEU A 3 24.99 10.51 -35.90
CA LEU A 3 25.72 10.72 -34.63
C LEU A 3 27.17 11.19 -34.84
N LYS A 4 27.80 10.75 -35.92
CA LYS A 4 29.20 11.08 -36.27
C LYS A 4 29.42 12.55 -36.61
N ASN A 5 28.35 13.30 -36.90
CA ASN A 5 28.41 14.71 -37.26
C ASN A 5 28.03 15.64 -36.09
N MET A 6 27.75 15.08 -34.91
CA MET A 6 27.34 15.85 -33.73
C MET A 6 28.54 16.30 -32.92
N THR A 7 28.42 17.45 -32.28
CA THR A 7 29.41 17.95 -31.34
C THR A 7 29.33 17.15 -30.03
N ASN A 8 30.42 17.19 -29.25
CA ASN A 8 30.46 16.55 -27.93
C ASN A 8 29.37 17.06 -26.97
N GLN A 9 28.92 18.30 -27.12
CA GLN A 9 27.86 18.86 -26.29
C GLN A 9 26.50 18.27 -26.66
N GLU A 10 26.16 18.25 -27.95
CA GLU A 10 24.89 17.67 -28.42
C GLU A 10 24.80 16.17 -28.11
N LEU A 11 25.92 15.45 -28.14
CA LEU A 11 25.97 14.05 -27.70
C LEU A 11 25.69 13.89 -26.21
N ARG A 12 26.22 14.79 -25.36
CA ARG A 12 25.94 14.78 -23.91
C ARG A 12 24.48 15.11 -23.61
N ASP A 13 23.92 16.08 -24.32
CA ASP A 13 22.51 16.46 -24.17
C ASP A 13 21.58 15.32 -24.58
N LEU A 14 21.90 14.61 -25.68
CA LEU A 14 21.20 13.39 -26.08
C LEU A 14 21.30 12.28 -25.04
N ILE A 15 22.49 12.06 -24.45
CA ILE A 15 22.67 11.07 -23.38
C ILE A 15 21.81 11.46 -22.17
N SER A 16 21.82 12.72 -21.78
CA SER A 16 21.04 13.22 -20.65
C SER A 16 19.54 13.06 -20.89
N ALA A 17 19.05 13.42 -22.08
CA ALA A 17 17.65 13.26 -22.46
C ALA A 17 17.24 11.78 -22.53
N ALA A 18 18.09 10.92 -23.11
CA ALA A 18 17.85 9.49 -23.15
C ALA A 18 17.84 8.86 -21.76
N GLN A 19 18.70 9.32 -20.84
CA GLN A 19 18.69 8.88 -19.44
C GLN A 19 17.45 9.35 -18.68
N ALA A 20 17.00 10.60 -18.90
CA ALA A 20 15.77 11.11 -18.32
C ALA A 20 14.55 10.33 -18.82
N GLU A 21 14.52 10.02 -20.11
CA GLU A 21 13.47 9.19 -20.74
C GLU A 21 13.55 7.73 -20.31
N LEU A 22 14.74 7.16 -20.15
CA LEU A 22 14.89 5.83 -19.56
C LEU A 22 14.41 5.83 -18.12
N LYS A 23 14.74 6.85 -17.32
CA LYS A 23 14.27 6.98 -15.94
C LYS A 23 12.75 7.11 -15.88
N SER A 24 12.14 7.93 -16.73
CA SER A 24 10.67 8.06 -16.83
C SER A 24 10.02 6.73 -17.24
N ARG A 25 10.65 5.99 -18.15
CA ARG A 25 10.20 4.64 -18.56
C ARG A 25 10.46 3.58 -17.51
N THR A 26 11.49 3.65 -16.67
CA THR A 26 11.71 2.68 -15.59
C THR A 26 10.71 2.90 -14.45
N THR A 27 10.26 4.15 -14.22
CA THR A 27 9.09 4.40 -13.37
C THR A 27 7.78 3.81 -13.95
N THR A 28 7.69 3.61 -15.27
CA THR A 28 6.51 3.02 -15.94
C THR A 28 6.66 1.53 -16.23
N THR A 29 7.88 1.04 -16.40
CA THR A 29 8.24 -0.36 -16.66
C THR A 29 8.44 -1.00 -15.30
N THR A 30 7.31 -1.32 -14.66
CA THR A 30 7.20 -2.35 -13.64
C THR A 30 8.21 -3.46 -13.94
N GLU A 31 9.32 -3.52 -13.19
CA GLU A 31 9.90 -4.83 -12.88
C GLU A 31 8.70 -5.68 -12.50
N LEU A 32 8.46 -6.79 -13.20
CA LEU A 32 7.37 -7.73 -12.90
C LEU A 32 7.27 -7.84 -11.39
N ALA A 33 6.24 -7.20 -10.81
CA ALA A 33 6.19 -6.96 -9.39
C ALA A 33 6.28 -8.33 -8.73
N LYS A 34 7.42 -8.66 -8.14
CA LYS A 34 7.59 -9.97 -7.53
C LYS A 34 6.57 -10.01 -6.40
N PRO A 35 5.76 -11.08 -6.30
CA PRO A 35 4.76 -11.12 -5.26
C PRO A 35 5.49 -11.12 -3.91
N ARG A 36 5.04 -10.25 -3.01
CA ARG A 36 5.61 -10.08 -1.66
C ARG A 36 4.54 -10.40 -0.63
N THR A 37 4.96 -10.92 0.51
CA THR A 37 4.07 -11.12 1.64
C THR A 37 3.93 -9.80 2.41
N MET A 38 2.76 -9.57 3.00
CA MET A 38 2.56 -8.41 3.88
C MET A 38 3.55 -8.45 5.04
N ASP A 39 3.79 -9.62 5.62
CA ASP A 39 4.70 -9.81 6.75
C ASP A 39 6.14 -9.34 6.43
N SER A 40 6.59 -9.54 5.18
CA SER A 40 7.92 -9.09 4.73
C SER A 40 8.05 -7.56 4.55
N MET A 41 6.93 -6.84 4.49
CA MET A 41 6.89 -5.39 4.25
C MET A 41 6.41 -4.62 5.47
N PHE A 42 5.61 -5.26 6.32
CA PHE A 42 5.09 -4.72 7.55
C PHE A 42 5.07 -5.83 8.60
N HIS A 43 6.12 -5.87 9.42
CA HIS A 43 6.26 -6.87 10.48
C HIS A 43 5.19 -6.64 11.54
N SER A 44 4.18 -7.51 11.58
CA SER A 44 3.16 -7.50 12.63
C SER A 44 3.30 -8.79 13.44
N GLU A 45 3.83 -8.69 14.66
CA GLU A 45 3.92 -9.83 15.58
C GLU A 45 2.54 -10.14 16.16
N ARG A 46 1.69 -10.81 15.36
CA ARG A 46 0.33 -11.18 15.74
C ARG A 46 0.30 -12.29 16.78
N TYR A 47 0.67 -11.98 18.01
CA TYR A 47 0.76 -12.95 19.11
C TYR A 47 -0.59 -13.63 19.42
N ASN A 48 -1.70 -12.88 19.44
CA ASN A 48 -3.05 -13.46 19.61
C ASN A 48 -3.81 -13.56 18.27
N GLY A 49 -3.09 -13.64 17.14
CA GLY A 49 -3.70 -13.64 15.81
C GLY A 49 -4.25 -12.29 15.41
N GLY A 50 -5.16 -12.30 14.44
CA GLY A 50 -5.62 -11.11 13.76
C GLY A 50 -6.04 -11.43 12.33
N TRP A 51 -6.29 -10.39 11.53
CA TRP A 51 -6.63 -10.54 10.12
C TRP A 51 -6.11 -9.35 9.33
N ALA A 52 -5.84 -9.56 8.04
CA ALA A 52 -5.59 -8.47 7.10
C ALA A 52 -6.67 -8.48 6.01
N LYS A 53 -6.96 -7.31 5.46
CA LYS A 53 -7.96 -7.13 4.42
C LYS A 53 -7.50 -6.10 3.40
N LEU A 54 -7.58 -6.43 2.12
CA LEU A 54 -7.47 -5.45 1.04
C LEU A 54 -8.68 -4.53 1.07
N VAL A 55 -8.45 -3.23 1.03
CA VAL A 55 -9.51 -2.23 1.13
C VAL A 55 -9.86 -1.73 -0.27
N THR A 56 -11.07 -2.05 -0.73
CA THR A 56 -11.59 -1.64 -2.04
C THR A 56 -12.60 -0.50 -1.95
N GLY A 57 -12.98 -0.08 -0.74
CA GLY A 57 -13.85 1.07 -0.53
C GLY A 57 -14.57 1.08 0.82
N VAL A 58 -15.53 2.00 0.92
CA VAL A 58 -16.33 2.24 2.11
C VAL A 58 -17.82 2.13 1.78
N ASP A 59 -18.57 1.37 2.57
CA ASP A 59 -20.02 1.31 2.61
C ASP A 59 -20.53 2.06 3.85
N ARG A 60 -20.98 3.30 3.64
CA ARG A 60 -21.47 4.19 4.70
C ARG A 60 -22.84 3.79 5.28
N SER A 61 -23.50 2.77 4.73
CA SER A 61 -24.74 2.22 5.34
C SER A 61 -24.48 1.45 6.64
N LYS A 62 -23.21 1.06 6.88
CA LYS A 62 -22.75 0.36 8.08
C LYS A 62 -21.76 1.25 8.82
N VAL A 63 -21.61 1.04 10.14
CA VAL A 63 -20.71 1.85 11.00
C VAL A 63 -19.67 1.02 11.75
N ASN A 64 -19.60 -0.28 11.44
CA ASN A 64 -18.66 -1.23 12.05
C ASN A 64 -17.66 -1.72 10.98
N GLY A 65 -16.86 -2.75 11.29
CA GLY A 65 -15.87 -3.29 10.36
C GLY A 65 -16.41 -3.73 8.99
N PHE A 66 -17.72 -4.00 8.86
CA PHE A 66 -18.33 -4.33 7.56
C PHE A 66 -18.52 -3.12 6.64
N SER A 67 -18.33 -1.91 7.14
CA SER A 67 -18.27 -0.69 6.31
C SER A 67 -17.01 -0.64 5.45
N ILE A 68 -15.96 -1.37 5.79
CA ILE A 68 -14.72 -1.40 5.02
C ILE A 68 -14.80 -2.58 4.04
N LEU A 69 -14.91 -2.27 2.75
CA LEU A 69 -15.12 -3.24 1.67
C LEU A 69 -13.79 -3.86 1.20
N GLY A 70 -13.89 -5.05 0.61
CA GLY A 70 -12.77 -5.78 0.01
C GLY A 70 -12.60 -7.20 0.55
N ASP A 71 -11.45 -7.80 0.28
CA ASP A 71 -11.19 -9.23 0.49
C ASP A 71 -10.16 -9.46 1.60
N PHE A 72 -10.38 -10.51 2.41
CA PHE A 72 -9.42 -10.91 3.42
C PHE A 72 -8.19 -11.54 2.77
N ILE A 73 -7.02 -11.18 3.28
CA ILE A 73 -5.74 -11.72 2.83
C ILE A 73 -4.99 -12.36 4.00
N LYS A 74 -4.16 -13.34 3.67
CA LYS A 74 -3.20 -13.92 4.60
C LYS A 74 -1.89 -13.16 4.51
N ILE A 75 -1.29 -12.87 5.65
CA ILE A 75 -0.10 -12.01 5.72
C ILE A 75 1.17 -12.68 5.22
N ASP A 76 1.19 -14.01 5.23
CA ASP A 76 2.26 -14.91 4.83
C ASP A 76 2.11 -15.41 3.39
N GLU A 77 0.99 -15.12 2.72
CA GLU A 77 0.81 -15.45 1.31
C GLU A 77 1.33 -14.33 0.40
N PRO A 78 2.09 -14.66 -0.66
CA PRO A 78 2.56 -13.67 -1.62
C PRO A 78 1.40 -13.00 -2.36
N HIS A 79 1.43 -11.66 -2.42
CA HIS A 79 0.46 -10.85 -3.14
C HIS A 79 1.15 -9.95 -4.18
N PHE A 80 0.49 -9.71 -5.30
CA PHE A 80 0.96 -8.82 -6.36
C PHE A 80 0.48 -7.40 -6.08
N TRP A 81 1.30 -6.66 -5.33
CA TRP A 81 0.96 -5.32 -4.90
C TRP A 81 1.03 -4.30 -6.04
N LYS A 82 0.10 -3.35 -6.03
CA LYS A 82 0.08 -2.19 -6.92
C LYS A 82 0.18 -0.93 -6.08
N ASN A 83 1.01 0.01 -6.54
CA ASN A 83 1.13 1.32 -5.90
C ASN A 83 -0.25 1.94 -5.68
N GLY A 84 -0.46 2.38 -4.45
CA GLY A 84 -1.68 2.98 -3.91
C GLY A 84 -2.69 1.98 -3.32
N GLU A 85 -2.49 0.66 -3.47
CA GLU A 85 -3.33 -0.35 -2.82
C GLU A 85 -3.36 -0.19 -1.30
N LEU A 86 -4.56 -0.35 -0.74
CA LEU A 86 -4.81 -0.20 0.68
C LEU A 86 -4.98 -1.56 1.37
N VAL A 87 -4.36 -1.70 2.53
CA VAL A 87 -4.55 -2.85 3.42
C VAL A 87 -4.91 -2.38 4.81
N LEU A 88 -5.90 -3.05 5.39
CA LEU A 88 -6.23 -2.92 6.80
C LEU A 88 -5.69 -4.13 7.56
N ASP A 89 -4.77 -3.87 8.48
CA ASP A 89 -4.27 -4.81 9.47
C ASP A 89 -5.11 -4.73 10.74
N CYS A 90 -5.54 -5.88 11.26
CA CYS A 90 -6.10 -6.02 12.59
C CYS A 90 -5.20 -6.94 13.40
N ASP A 91 -4.52 -6.39 14.39
CA ASP A 91 -3.69 -7.11 15.34
C ASP A 91 -4.40 -7.22 16.69
N ILE A 92 -4.30 -8.40 17.33
CA ILE A 92 -4.91 -8.66 18.63
C ILE A 92 -3.81 -8.71 19.69
N LYS A 93 -3.72 -7.66 20.49
CA LYS A 93 -2.80 -7.55 21.63
C LYS A 93 -3.52 -7.82 22.96
N GLY A 94 -2.78 -7.69 24.05
CA GLY A 94 -3.28 -7.96 25.40
C GLY A 94 -3.24 -9.43 25.77
N SER A 95 -3.85 -9.77 26.92
CA SER A 95 -3.91 -11.15 27.38
C SER A 95 -5.02 -11.91 26.67
N ARG A 96 -4.93 -13.24 26.61
CA ARG A 96 -6.02 -14.09 26.06
C ARG A 96 -7.38 -13.88 26.74
N LYS A 97 -7.39 -13.38 27.99
CA LYS A 97 -8.61 -13.07 28.75
C LYS A 97 -9.14 -11.65 28.50
N HIS A 98 -8.26 -10.74 28.06
CA HIS A 98 -8.58 -9.34 27.80
C HIS A 98 -7.93 -8.92 26.46
N PRO A 99 -8.41 -9.47 25.33
CA PRO A 99 -7.87 -9.13 24.03
C PRO A 99 -8.24 -7.70 23.67
N VAL A 100 -7.30 -6.97 23.07
CA VAL A 100 -7.49 -5.61 22.56
C VAL A 100 -7.10 -5.58 21.10
N LYS A 101 -8.00 -5.10 20.24
CA LYS A 101 -7.75 -5.00 18.81
C LYS A 101 -7.13 -3.66 18.45
N HIS A 102 -6.13 -3.71 17.58
CA HIS A 102 -5.50 -2.55 16.99
C HIS A 102 -5.65 -2.62 15.48
N TYR A 103 -6.19 -1.55 14.90
CA TYR A 103 -6.43 -1.45 13.48
C TYR A 103 -5.41 -0.50 12.87
N THR A 104 -4.62 -0.98 11.91
CA THR A 104 -3.62 -0.18 11.19
C THR A 104 -3.96 -0.18 9.71
N LEU A 105 -4.28 0.98 9.17
CA LEU A 105 -4.48 1.17 7.74
C LEU A 105 -3.13 1.49 7.10
N LEU A 106 -2.80 0.72 6.07
CA LEU A 106 -1.55 0.74 5.34
C LEU A 106 -1.83 1.06 3.87
N GLN A 107 -0.93 1.79 3.23
CA GLN A 107 -0.90 1.99 1.79
C GLN A 107 0.40 1.45 1.22
N TYR A 108 0.29 0.67 0.16
CA TYR A 108 1.46 0.18 -0.57
C TYR A 108 1.95 1.26 -1.53
N PHE A 109 3.21 1.66 -1.39
CA PHE A 109 3.87 2.55 -2.35
C PHE A 109 5.38 2.34 -2.29
N ASP A 110 6.07 2.55 -3.41
CA ASP A 110 7.53 2.44 -3.50
C ASP A 110 8.11 1.11 -2.95
N GLY A 111 7.35 0.02 -3.12
CA GLY A 111 7.79 -1.31 -2.71
C GLY A 111 7.54 -1.66 -1.24
N GLU A 112 6.99 -0.77 -0.42
CA GLU A 112 6.75 -0.98 1.02
C GLU A 112 5.31 -0.64 1.44
N LEU A 113 4.93 -1.05 2.65
CA LEU A 113 3.64 -0.72 3.27
C LEU A 113 3.82 0.41 4.29
N HIS A 114 3.22 1.56 4.01
CA HIS A 114 3.28 2.73 4.85
C HIS A 114 2.01 2.89 5.69
N VAL A 115 2.16 3.20 6.97
CA VAL A 115 1.02 3.47 7.85
C VAL A 115 0.39 4.82 7.51
N ILE A 116 -0.89 4.82 7.17
CA ILE A 116 -1.65 6.04 6.88
C ILE A 116 -2.64 6.40 8.01
N ALA A 117 -3.17 5.42 8.74
CA ALA A 117 -4.05 5.68 9.88
C ALA A 117 -4.04 4.53 10.89
N ARG A 118 -4.46 4.82 12.13
CA ARG A 118 -4.67 3.83 13.19
C ARG A 118 -5.99 4.05 13.89
N ALA A 119 -6.64 2.98 14.32
CA ALA A 119 -7.83 3.04 15.16
C ALA A 119 -7.75 1.98 16.28
N GLU A 120 -8.30 2.34 17.44
CA GLU A 120 -8.43 1.46 18.60
C GLU A 120 -9.80 0.78 18.64
N ASP A 121 -9.87 -0.36 19.35
CA ASP A 121 -11.08 -1.18 19.54
C ASP A 121 -12.21 -0.41 20.24
N THR A 122 -12.96 0.34 19.44
CA THR A 122 -14.10 1.15 19.86
C THR A 122 -15.29 0.82 18.96
N LYS A 123 -16.52 1.02 19.43
CA LYS A 123 -17.74 0.63 18.67
C LYS A 123 -17.79 1.18 17.23
N SER A 124 -17.18 2.35 17.01
CA SER A 124 -17.14 3.05 15.72
C SER A 124 -15.72 3.18 15.15
N TRP A 125 -14.82 2.23 15.47
CA TRP A 125 -13.43 2.28 15.02
C TRP A 125 -13.31 2.38 13.49
N ALA A 126 -14.19 1.70 12.76
CA ALA A 126 -14.14 1.65 11.30
C ALA A 126 -14.45 3.01 10.66
N VAL A 127 -15.40 3.75 11.25
CA VAL A 127 -15.77 5.10 10.79
C VAL A 127 -14.58 6.06 10.88
N LYS A 128 -13.73 5.91 11.90
CA LYS A 128 -12.52 6.73 12.07
C LYS A 128 -11.50 6.54 10.95
N LEU A 129 -11.62 5.49 10.14
CA LEU A 129 -10.72 5.20 9.03
C LEU A 129 -11.29 5.65 7.67
N TRP A 130 -12.57 6.01 7.57
CA TRP A 130 -13.22 6.31 6.28
C TRP A 130 -12.56 7.46 5.54
N ASP A 131 -12.34 8.59 6.22
CA ASP A 131 -11.73 9.77 5.61
C ASP A 131 -10.31 9.45 5.09
N ALA A 132 -9.54 8.64 5.83
CA ALA A 132 -8.21 8.21 5.40
C ALA A 132 -8.26 7.26 4.20
N ILE A 133 -9.24 6.34 4.16
CA ILE A 133 -9.44 5.43 3.02
C ILE A 133 -9.83 6.21 1.77
N GLU A 134 -10.78 7.14 1.89
CA GLU A 134 -11.23 7.94 0.75
C GLU A 134 -10.12 8.86 0.24
N ALA A 135 -9.44 9.59 1.13
CA ALA A 135 -8.33 10.46 0.75
C ALA A 135 -7.20 9.70 0.05
N ALA A 136 -6.82 8.52 0.56
CA ALA A 136 -5.73 7.73 -0.03
C ALA A 136 -6.07 7.19 -1.43
N ARG A 137 -7.37 7.05 -1.74
CA ARG A 137 -7.83 6.60 -3.07
C ARG A 137 -8.00 7.73 -4.08
N GLU A 138 -8.22 8.96 -3.63
CA GLU A 138 -8.29 10.13 -4.53
C GLU A 138 -6.92 10.46 -5.15
N VAL A 139 -5.82 10.11 -4.48
CA VAL A 139 -4.44 10.37 -4.93
C VAL A 139 -4.00 9.48 -6.11
N GLU A 140 -4.76 8.42 -6.44
CA GLU A 140 -4.49 7.55 -7.61
C GLU A 140 -5.10 8.05 -8.93
N ASN A 141 -5.92 9.11 -8.93
CA ASN A 141 -6.55 9.70 -10.11
C ASN A 141 -5.89 11.02 -10.55
#